data_AF-A0A7S3RRB0-F1
#
_entry.id   AF-A0A7S3RRB0-F1
#
_cell.length_a   1.000
_cell.length_b   1.000
_cell.length_c   1.000
_cell.angle_alpha   90.00
_cell.angle_beta   90.00
_cell.angle_gamma   90.00
#
_symmetry.space_group_name_H-M   'P 1'
#
loop_
_entity.id
_entity.type
_entity.pdbx_description
1 polymer ?
#
loop_
_entity_poly.entity_id
_entity_poly.type
_entity_poly.pdbx_seq_one_letter_code
_entity_poly.pdbx_strand_id
1 'polypeptide(L)'
;MRSRPLPLALISLLRCRLVDSWGYCNDKDVSCAKWANNGECKGENAGLVKKLCPLSCKTCSLLCRDEEEECEGWAKGGQCEINRDFMSKTCPTSCGTCKPVCYDKD
;
A
#
# COMPACT_ATOMS: atom_id res chain seq x y z
N MET A 1 2.12 -30.95 -47.97
CA MET A 1 1.47 -31.50 -46.76
C MET A 1 1.15 -30.32 -45.83
N ARG A 2 -0.12 -30.17 -45.45
CA ARG A 2 -0.67 -28.99 -44.75
C ARG A 2 -0.32 -29.04 -43.26
N SER A 3 0.51 -28.11 -42.78
CA SER A 3 0.59 -27.75 -41.36
C SER A 3 -0.65 -26.93 -41.01
N ARG A 4 -1.51 -27.47 -40.14
CA ARG A 4 -2.75 -26.83 -39.71
C ARG A 4 -2.41 -25.65 -38.78
N PRO A 5 -2.99 -24.45 -38.96
CA PRO A 5 -2.80 -23.34 -38.05
C PRO A 5 -3.46 -23.65 -36.70
N LEU A 6 -2.80 -23.25 -35.61
CA LEU A 6 -3.36 -23.31 -34.25
C LEU A 6 -4.65 -22.46 -34.19
N PRO A 7 -5.71 -22.91 -33.51
CA PRO A 7 -6.99 -22.21 -33.49
C PRO A 7 -6.88 -20.92 -32.67
N LEU A 8 -7.37 -19.81 -33.25
CA LEU A 8 -7.52 -18.46 -32.69
C LEU A 8 -8.62 -18.37 -31.60
N ALA A 9 -8.71 -19.36 -30.71
CA ALA A 9 -9.69 -19.35 -29.63
C ALA A 9 -9.01 -19.78 -28.33
N LEU A 10 -9.22 -18.97 -27.28
CA LEU A 10 -8.78 -19.15 -25.89
C LEU A 10 -7.47 -18.43 -25.48
N ILE A 11 -7.19 -17.24 -26.00
CA ILE A 11 -6.56 -16.22 -25.14
C ILE A 11 -7.65 -15.78 -24.18
N SER A 12 -7.78 -16.53 -23.08
CA SER A 12 -8.59 -16.16 -21.92
C SER A 12 -8.36 -14.67 -21.64
N LEU A 13 -9.42 -13.88 -21.73
CA LEU A 13 -9.44 -12.50 -21.25
C LEU A 13 -9.39 -12.48 -19.72
N LEU A 14 -8.44 -13.19 -19.12
CA LEU A 14 -7.77 -12.77 -17.90
C LEU A 14 -7.01 -11.48 -18.24
N ARG A 15 -7.77 -10.40 -18.48
CA ARG A 15 -7.43 -9.13 -17.86
C ARG A 15 -7.60 -9.39 -16.37
N CYS A 16 -6.63 -10.09 -15.78
CA CYS A 16 -6.25 -9.80 -14.42
C CYS A 16 -6.14 -8.29 -14.42
N ARG A 17 -7.07 -7.60 -13.74
CA ARG A 17 -6.89 -6.18 -13.53
C ARG A 17 -5.62 -6.14 -12.71
N LEU A 18 -4.50 -5.88 -13.38
CA LEU A 18 -3.33 -5.30 -12.76
C LEU A 18 -3.79 -3.94 -12.25
N VAL A 19 -4.60 -3.95 -11.19
CA VAL A 19 -4.56 -2.88 -10.21
C VAL A 19 -3.35 -3.22 -9.37
N ASP A 20 -2.18 -3.19 -10.01
CA ASP A 20 -0.95 -2.92 -9.31
C ASP A 20 -1.12 -1.47 -8.86
N SER A 21 -1.85 -1.30 -7.75
CA SER A 21 -1.79 -0.07 -6.97
C SER A 21 -0.44 -0.09 -6.27
N TRP A 22 0.64 -0.07 -7.06
CA TRP A 22 1.97 0.26 -6.60
C TRP A 22 1.98 1.76 -6.34
N GLY A 23 1.40 2.10 -5.19
CA GLY A 23 1.17 3.46 -4.75
C GLY A 23 1.16 3.45 -3.23
N TYR A 24 1.83 4.44 -2.65
CA TYR A 24 1.93 4.63 -1.22
C TYR A 24 0.54 4.76 -0.57
N CYS A 25 0.16 3.78 0.25
CA CYS A 25 -1.14 3.70 0.89
C CYS A 25 -1.12 4.41 2.25
N ASN A 26 -1.53 5.68 2.30
CA ASN A 26 -1.60 6.44 3.55
C ASN A 26 -2.85 7.30 3.67
N ASP A 27 -3.21 7.53 4.93
CA ASP A 27 -4.25 8.46 5.32
C ASP A 27 -3.82 9.89 5.05
N LYS A 28 -4.76 10.70 4.59
CA LYS A 28 -4.57 12.10 4.20
C LYS A 28 -5.10 13.08 5.25
N ASP A 29 -5.75 12.56 6.28
CA ASP A 29 -6.33 13.34 7.37
C ASP A 29 -5.92 12.73 8.71
N VAL A 30 -5.55 13.58 9.66
CA VAL A 30 -5.18 13.18 11.03
C VAL A 30 -6.32 12.49 11.78
N SER A 31 -7.56 12.71 11.33
CA SER A 31 -8.79 12.16 11.92
C SER A 31 -9.08 10.73 11.46
N CYS A 32 -8.34 10.19 10.49
CA CYS A 32 -8.64 8.90 9.87
C CYS A 32 -8.72 7.74 10.85
N ALA A 33 -7.81 7.67 11.83
CA ALA A 33 -7.85 6.66 12.87
C ALA A 33 -9.15 6.72 13.70
N LYS A 34 -9.59 7.94 14.05
CA LYS A 34 -10.84 8.16 14.79
C LYS A 34 -12.05 7.78 13.95
N TRP A 35 -12.12 8.24 12.69
CA TRP A 35 -13.24 7.94 11.80
C TRP A 35 -13.38 6.44 11.53
N ALA A 36 -12.26 5.73 11.31
CA ALA A 36 -12.28 4.29 11.15
C ALA A 36 -12.79 3.56 12.40
N ASN A 37 -12.33 3.96 13.60
CA ASN A 37 -12.83 3.41 14.86
C ASN A 37 -14.31 3.69 15.10
N ASN A 38 -14.81 4.82 14.60
CA ASN A 38 -16.23 5.18 14.68
C ASN A 38 -17.11 4.50 13.60
N GLY A 39 -16.54 3.67 12.73
CA GLY A 39 -17.28 2.95 11.69
C GLY A 39 -17.60 3.78 10.44
N GLU A 40 -17.02 4.97 10.29
CA GLU A 40 -17.28 5.89 9.17
C GLU A 40 -16.89 5.31 7.81
N CYS A 41 -15.98 4.32 7.79
CA CYS A 41 -15.65 3.55 6.59
C CYS A 41 -16.84 2.75 6.02
N LYS A 42 -17.97 2.67 6.74
CA LYS A 42 -19.21 2.01 6.32
C LYS A 42 -20.44 2.93 6.44
N GLY A 43 -20.27 4.17 6.88
CA GLY A 43 -21.36 5.14 7.04
C GLY A 43 -21.80 5.80 5.74
N GLU A 44 -22.70 6.78 5.84
CA GLU A 44 -23.22 7.52 4.69
C GLU A 44 -22.12 8.21 3.87
N ASN A 45 -21.09 8.71 4.57
CA ASN A 45 -19.93 9.37 3.96
C ASN A 45 -18.77 8.41 3.64
N ALA A 46 -19.00 7.08 3.65
CA ALA A 46 -17.95 6.08 3.46
C ALA A 46 -17.14 6.28 2.17
N GLY A 47 -17.75 6.79 1.10
CA GLY A 47 -17.04 7.09 -0.15
C GLY A 47 -15.95 8.15 0.04
N LEU A 48 -16.25 9.24 0.75
CA LEU A 48 -15.28 10.29 1.07
C LEU A 48 -14.23 9.78 2.06
N VAL A 49 -14.68 9.12 3.13
CA VAL A 49 -13.80 8.63 4.20
C VAL A 49 -12.81 7.61 3.65
N LYS A 50 -13.23 6.68 2.79
CA LYS A 50 -12.30 5.74 2.11
C LYS A 50 -11.28 6.44 1.21
N LYS A 51 -11.64 7.57 0.59
CA LYS A 51 -10.73 8.34 -0.27
C LYS A 51 -9.69 9.13 0.52
N LEU A 52 -10.08 9.65 1.68
CA LEU A 52 -9.20 10.36 2.61
C LEU A 52 -8.38 9.40 3.46
N CYS A 53 -8.95 8.27 3.85
CA CYS A 53 -8.41 7.35 4.85
C CYS A 53 -8.23 5.92 4.29
N PRO A 54 -7.54 5.76 3.16
CA PRO A 54 -7.51 4.47 2.49
C PRO A 54 -6.73 3.40 3.29
N LEU A 55 -5.80 3.80 4.15
CA LEU A 55 -5.08 2.91 5.06
C LEU A 55 -5.95 2.53 6.26
N SER A 56 -6.51 3.52 6.96
CA SER A 56 -7.40 3.26 8.12
C SER A 56 -8.67 2.49 7.73
N CYS A 57 -9.26 2.77 6.56
CA CYS A 57 -10.40 2.03 6.04
C CYS A 57 -10.03 0.71 5.34
N LYS A 58 -8.74 0.36 5.27
CA LYS A 58 -8.23 -0.88 4.68
C LYS A 58 -8.68 -1.06 3.22
N THR A 59 -8.83 0.04 2.49
CA THR A 59 -9.07 -0.01 1.03
C THR A 59 -7.77 -0.14 0.24
N CYS A 60 -6.63 0.05 0.90
CA CYS A 60 -5.31 -0.37 0.46
C CYS A 60 -4.50 -0.88 1.65
N SER A 61 -3.33 -1.45 1.36
CA SER A 61 -2.33 -1.88 2.35
C SER A 61 -1.03 -1.10 2.14
N LEU A 62 -0.41 -0.65 3.23
CA LEU A 62 0.96 -0.15 3.20
C LEU A 62 1.91 -1.34 2.99
N LEU A 63 2.79 -1.25 1.99
CA LEU A 63 3.93 -2.15 1.89
C LEU A 63 4.93 -1.78 2.99
N CYS A 64 4.96 -2.58 4.05
CA CYS A 64 5.76 -2.28 5.22
C CYS A 64 7.17 -2.86 5.09
N ARG A 65 8.00 -2.20 4.28
CA ARG A 65 9.39 -2.57 4.01
C ARG A 65 10.15 -1.33 3.54
N ASP A 66 11.39 -1.18 3.96
CA ASP A 66 12.31 -0.19 3.40
C ASP A 66 12.71 -0.55 1.97
N GLU A 67 12.68 0.43 1.07
CA GLU A 67 12.96 0.26 -0.36
C GLU A 67 14.43 0.54 -0.72
N GLU A 68 15.19 1.20 0.16
CA GLU A 68 16.59 1.58 -0.05
C GLU A 68 17.50 1.03 1.04
N GLU A 69 18.73 0.69 0.69
CA GLU A 69 19.72 0.15 1.64
C GLU A 69 20.17 1.21 2.66
N GLU A 70 20.15 2.50 2.28
CA GLU A 70 20.54 3.62 3.12
C GLU A 70 19.47 4.06 4.12
N CYS A 71 18.28 3.44 4.10
CA CYS A 71 17.16 3.82 4.97
C CYS A 71 17.56 3.88 6.46
N GLU A 72 18.35 2.91 6.95
CA GLU A 72 18.85 2.91 8.32
C GLU A 72 19.77 4.12 8.58
N GLY A 73 20.66 4.43 7.64
CA GLY A 73 21.58 5.57 7.73
C GLY A 73 20.86 6.90 7.71
N TRP A 74 19.88 7.07 6.81
CA TRP A 74 19.05 8.27 6.73
C TRP A 74 18.17 8.45 7.98
N ALA A 75 17.59 7.37 8.49
CA ALA A 75 16.82 7.40 9.73
C ALA A 75 17.67 7.84 10.92
N LYS A 76 18.87 7.24 11.10
CA LYS A 76 19.85 7.69 12.12
C LYS A 76 20.29 9.14 11.91
N GLY A 77 20.31 9.61 10.67
CA GLY A 77 20.58 10.99 10.28
C GLY A 77 19.40 11.97 10.49
N GLY A 78 18.29 11.53 11.07
CA GLY A 78 17.13 12.40 11.37
C GLY A 78 16.24 12.72 10.17
N GLN A 79 16.35 11.95 9.07
CA GLN A 79 15.52 12.20 7.88
C GLN A 79 14.04 11.90 8.13
N CYS A 80 13.70 11.08 9.13
CA CYS A 80 12.32 10.77 9.48
C CYS A 80 11.54 12.03 9.91
N GLU A 81 12.23 13.00 10.49
CA GLU A 81 11.69 14.29 10.92
C GLU A 81 11.85 15.35 9.84
N ILE A 82 13.05 15.41 9.22
CA ILE A 82 13.41 16.44 8.23
C ILE A 82 12.68 16.23 6.90
N ASN A 83 12.60 14.98 6.43
CA ASN A 83 12.05 14.60 5.14
C ASN A 83 11.00 13.49 5.31
N ARG A 84 10.08 13.71 6.25
CA ARG A 84 9.07 12.74 6.68
C ARG A 84 8.27 12.13 5.54
N ASP A 85 7.86 12.93 4.56
CA ASP A 85 7.03 12.45 3.45
C ASP A 85 7.77 11.50 2.52
N PHE A 86 9.06 11.74 2.29
CA PHE A 86 9.91 10.82 1.53
C PHE A 86 10.22 9.57 2.35
N MET A 87 10.70 9.77 3.58
CA MET A 87 11.11 8.66 4.42
C MET A 87 9.96 7.73 4.80
N SER A 88 8.76 8.24 5.01
CA SER A 88 7.61 7.40 5.28
C SER A 88 7.21 6.55 4.07
N LYS A 89 7.50 7.01 2.83
CA LYS A 89 7.29 6.28 1.57
C LYS A 89 8.36 5.23 1.33
N THR A 90 9.60 5.64 1.41
CA THR A 90 10.77 4.86 0.99
C THR A 90 11.32 4.01 2.14
N CYS A 91 11.24 4.51 3.37
CA CYS A 91 11.85 3.92 4.55
C CYS A 91 10.86 3.76 5.73
N PRO A 92 9.65 3.18 5.52
CA PRO A 92 8.63 3.13 6.54
C PRO A 92 9.01 2.29 7.77
N THR A 93 9.86 1.27 7.62
CA THR A 93 10.30 0.44 8.75
C THR A 93 11.42 1.09 9.53
N SER A 94 12.41 1.68 8.83
CA SER A 94 13.49 2.42 9.48
C SER A 94 12.99 3.65 10.26
N CYS A 95 11.93 4.32 9.78
CA CYS A 95 11.30 5.42 10.51
C CYS A 95 10.24 4.99 11.53
N GLY A 96 10.02 3.69 11.72
CA GLY A 96 9.04 3.17 12.68
C GLY A 96 7.58 3.51 12.35
N THR A 97 7.29 3.93 11.12
CA THR A 97 5.93 4.19 10.62
C THR A 97 5.10 2.91 10.59
N CYS A 98 5.75 1.77 10.38
CA CYS A 98 5.12 0.46 10.43
C CYS A 98 6.13 -0.60 10.92
N LYS A 99 5.61 -1.80 11.21
CA LYS A 99 6.43 -2.97 11.54
C LYS A 99 6.02 -4.14 10.63
N PRO A 100 6.98 -4.82 9.96
CA PRO A 100 6.67 -6.00 9.18
C PRO A 100 6.17 -7.09 10.12
N VAL A 101 5.18 -7.87 9.67
CA VAL A 101 4.70 -9.02 10.42
C VAL A 101 5.59 -10.21 10.05
N CYS A 102 6.38 -10.69 11.00
CA CYS A 102 7.09 -11.95 10.87
C CYS A 102 6.11 -13.10 11.15
N TYR A 103 6.11 -14.12 10.30
CA TYR A 103 5.39 -15.37 10.54
C TYR A 103 6.43 -16.46 10.73
N ASP A 104 6.42 -17.10 11.90
CA ASP A 104 7.19 -18.33 12.10
C ASP A 104 6.56 -19.41 11.22
N LYS A 105 7.38 -20.11 10.42
CA LYS A 105 6.94 -21.30 9.69
C LYS A 105 7.01 -22.48 10.67
N ASP A 106 5.84 -22.98 11.05
CA ASP A 106 5.69 -24.26 11.75
C ASP A 106 6.28 -25.43 10.94
#